data_AF-A0A497RHI9-F1
#
_entry.id   AF-A0A497RHI9-F1
#
_cell.length_a   1.000
_cell.length_b   1.000
_cell.length_c   1.000
_cell.angle_alpha   90.00
_cell.angle_beta   90.00
_cell.angle_gamma   90.00
#
_symmetry.space_group_name_H-M   'P 1'
#
loop_
_entity.id
_entity.type
_entity.pdbx_description
1 polymer ?
#
loop_
_entity_poly.entity_id
_entity_poly.type
_entity_poly.pdbx_seq_one_letter_code
_entity_poly.pdbx_strand_id
1 'polypeptide(L)'
;MLSPFEVKLIKSLEVGKEYSVDEATKPSGLSRDAVLKAAYLLEQKGFCEVKEVVTKKYSLTDEGIRYLKEGLPEERLIELLKTTNDLLEIEKKMGKKELGIALGWLRKK
;
A
#
# COMPACT_ATOMS: atom_id res chain seq x y z
N MET A 1 19.15 23.29 25.42
CA MET A 1 17.82 23.90 25.71
C MET A 1 16.76 23.12 24.93
N LEU A 2 15.64 22.76 25.57
CA LEU A 2 14.49 22.13 24.90
C LEU A 2 13.52 23.20 24.43
N SER A 3 13.01 23.08 23.21
CA SER A 3 11.98 23.96 22.68
C SER A 3 10.61 23.68 23.30
N PRO A 4 9.63 24.61 23.22
CA PRO A 4 8.32 24.44 23.84
C PRO A 4 7.58 23.17 23.39
N PHE A 5 7.72 22.79 22.12
CA PHE A 5 7.06 21.62 21.56
C PHE A 5 7.76 20.30 21.94
N GLU A 6 9.10 20.29 22.09
CA GLU A 6 9.83 19.14 22.65
C GLU A 6 9.42 18.87 24.10
N VAL A 7 9.33 19.92 24.93
CA VAL A 7 8.88 19.81 26.32
C VAL A 7 7.44 19.33 26.40
N LYS A 8 6.57 19.81 25.50
CA LYS A 8 5.17 19.39 25.44
C LYS A 8 5.06 17.90 25.10
N LEU A 9 5.82 17.43 24.10
CA LEU A 9 5.82 16.03 23.70
C LEU A 9 6.29 15.13 24.85
N ILE A 10 7.48 15.37 25.41
CA ILE A 10 8.05 14.48 26.43
C ILE A 10 7.21 14.43 27.72
N LYS A 11 6.56 15.53 28.10
CA LYS A 11 5.65 15.56 29.26
C LYS A 11 4.33 14.83 29.03
N SER A 12 3.94 14.66 27.77
CA SER A 12 2.68 14.00 27.40
C SER A 12 2.81 12.48 27.24
N LEU A 13 4.04 11.96 27.23
CA LEU A 13 4.33 10.54 27.04
C LEU A 13 4.80 9.89 28.35
N GLU A 14 4.54 8.59 28.49
CA GLU A 14 4.95 7.80 29.65
C GLU A 14 6.37 7.25 29.47
N VAL A 15 7.17 7.28 30.54
CA VAL A 15 8.54 6.75 30.53
C VAL A 15 8.52 5.23 30.36
N GLY A 16 9.34 4.70 29.46
CA GLY A 16 9.47 3.26 29.21
C GLY A 16 8.38 2.66 28.31
N LYS A 17 7.50 3.49 27.75
CA LYS A 17 6.47 3.07 26.81
C LYS A 17 6.79 3.55 25.39
N GLU A 18 6.58 2.66 24.42
CA GLU A 18 6.72 2.99 23.00
C GLU A 18 5.41 3.58 22.48
N TYR A 19 5.52 4.61 21.64
CA TYR A 19 4.37 5.23 20.97
C TYR A 19 4.70 5.35 19.49
N SER A 20 3.75 4.99 18.63
CA SER A 20 3.79 5.44 17.25
C SER A 20 3.61 6.96 17.17
N VAL A 21 4.08 7.57 16.07
CA VAL A 21 3.90 9.00 15.83
C VAL A 21 2.42 9.38 15.94
N ASP A 22 1.53 8.57 15.36
CA ASP A 22 0.09 8.81 15.39
C ASP A 22 -0.49 8.74 16.81
N GLU A 23 -0.04 7.78 17.64
CA GLU A 23 -0.47 7.69 19.04
C GLU A 23 0.02 8.88 19.88
N ALA A 24 1.25 9.34 19.64
CA ALA A 24 1.84 10.46 20.36
C ALA A 24 1.16 11.81 20.06
N THR A 25 0.44 11.95 18.93
CA THR A 25 -0.34 13.17 18.64
C THR A 25 -1.50 13.38 19.62
N LYS A 26 -2.14 12.29 20.09
CA LYS A 26 -3.33 12.36 20.94
C LYS A 26 -3.07 12.98 22.31
N PRO A 27 -2.09 12.51 23.11
CA PRO A 27 -1.82 13.09 24.42
C PRO A 27 -1.09 14.44 24.32
N SER A 28 -0.29 14.66 23.27
CA SER A 28 0.48 15.90 23.09
C SER A 28 -0.34 17.06 22.49
N GLY A 29 -1.41 16.76 21.76
CA GLY A 29 -2.17 17.74 20.98
C GLY A 29 -1.30 18.47 19.96
N LEU A 30 -0.22 17.84 19.49
CA LEU A 30 0.67 18.35 18.45
C LEU A 30 0.30 17.74 17.10
N SER A 31 0.60 18.44 16.01
CA SER A 31 0.48 17.87 14.67
C SER A 31 1.50 16.74 14.47
N ARG A 32 1.22 15.84 13.53
CA ARG A 32 2.12 14.73 13.17
C ARG A 32 3.55 15.21 12.87
N ASP A 33 3.70 16.27 12.08
CA ASP A 33 5.00 16.87 11.77
C ASP A 33 5.73 17.42 12.99
N ALA A 34 4.98 18.07 13.91
CA ALA A 34 5.57 18.61 15.13
C ALA A 34 6.03 17.48 16.07
N VAL A 35 5.26 16.38 16.16
CA VAL A 35 5.65 15.18 16.92
C VAL A 35 6.91 14.56 16.32
N LEU A 36 6.96 14.35 15.00
CA LEU A 36 8.14 13.81 14.31
C LEU A 36 9.38 14.66 14.56
N LYS A 37 9.25 15.99 14.35
CA LYS A 37 10.36 16.92 14.57
C LYS A 37 10.84 16.90 16.01
N ALA A 38 9.93 16.92 16.99
CA ALA A 38 10.30 16.82 18.40
C ALA A 38 10.97 15.48 18.72
N ALA A 39 10.44 14.35 18.23
CA ALA A 39 11.00 13.03 18.49
C ALA A 39 12.47 12.93 18.02
N TYR A 40 12.77 13.38 16.79
CA TYR A 40 14.15 13.40 16.29
C TYR A 40 15.06 14.37 17.07
N LEU A 41 14.57 15.54 17.47
CA LEU A 41 15.36 16.47 18.29
C LEU A 41 15.61 15.93 19.71
N LEU A 42 14.63 15.24 20.29
CA LEU A 42 14.74 14.59 21.59
C LEU A 42 15.71 13.41 21.53
N GLU A 43 15.70 12.64 20.45
CA GLU A 43 16.67 11.57 20.18
C GLU A 43 18.09 12.11 20.05
N GLN A 44 18.31 13.15 19.24
CA GLN A 44 19.62 13.80 19.11
C GLN A 44 20.18 14.31 20.44
N LYS A 45 19.29 14.64 21.39
CA LYS A 45 19.63 15.10 22.74
C LYS A 45 19.68 13.96 23.77
N GLY A 46 19.41 12.72 23.38
CA GLY A 46 19.48 11.54 24.25
C GLY A 46 18.29 11.34 25.18
N PHE A 47 17.13 11.97 24.92
CA PHE A 47 15.94 11.87 25.76
C PHE A 47 14.97 10.75 25.35
N CYS A 48 15.05 10.26 24.12
CA CYS A 48 14.27 9.13 23.62
C CYS A 48 15.02 8.37 22.53
N GLU A 49 14.51 7.21 22.15
CA GLU A 49 14.96 6.44 20.99
C GLU A 49 13.87 6.50 19.91
N VAL A 50 14.23 6.76 18.65
CA VAL A 50 13.29 6.70 17.52
C VAL A 50 13.57 5.43 16.72
N LYS A 51 12.55 4.58 16.59
CA LYS A 51 12.62 3.34 15.80
C LYS A 51 11.83 3.51 14.51
N GLU A 52 12.47 3.23 13.38
CA GLU A 52 11.80 3.17 12.08
C GLU A 52 11.31 1.74 11.79
N VAL A 53 10.01 1.58 11.57
CA VAL A 53 9.39 0.29 11.23
C VAL A 53 8.78 0.40 9.83
N VAL A 54 9.37 -0.30 8.86
CA VAL A 54 8.87 -0.35 7.49
C VAL A 54 7.92 -1.55 7.32
N THR A 55 6.63 -1.27 7.12
CA THR A 55 5.63 -2.32 6.84
C THR A 55 5.32 -2.36 5.35
N LYS A 56 5.55 -3.51 4.71
CA LYS A 56 5.14 -3.76 3.31
C LYS A 56 3.74 -4.36 3.28
N LYS A 57 2.82 -3.73 2.56
CA LYS A 57 1.48 -4.26 2.29
C LYS A 57 1.34 -4.53 0.79
N TYR A 58 0.79 -5.68 0.45
CA TYR A 58 0.46 -6.05 -0.92
C TYR A 58 -1.05 -5.94 -1.10
N SER A 59 -1.47 -5.26 -2.16
CA SER A 59 -2.87 -5.15 -2.57
C SER A 59 -2.98 -5.52 -4.04
N LEU A 60 -4.12 -6.08 -4.44
CA LEU A 60 -4.42 -6.29 -5.85
C LEU A 60 -4.52 -4.93 -6.55
N THR A 61 -4.01 -4.88 -7.78
CA THR A 61 -4.30 -3.79 -8.71
C THR A 61 -5.73 -3.90 -9.21
N ASP A 62 -6.26 -2.86 -9.86
CA ASP A 62 -7.59 -2.91 -10.48
C ASP A 62 -7.70 -4.07 -11.48
N GLU A 63 -6.63 -4.34 -12.23
CA GLU A 63 -6.51 -5.50 -13.13
C GLU A 63 -6.57 -6.83 -12.35
N GLY A 64 -5.81 -6.94 -11.25
CA GLY A 64 -5.86 -8.13 -10.39
C GLY A 64 -7.22 -8.37 -9.76
N ILE A 65 -7.93 -7.32 -9.34
CA ILE A 65 -9.31 -7.42 -8.83
C ILE A 65 -10.26 -7.88 -9.94
N ARG A 66 -10.10 -7.37 -11.17
CA ARG A 66 -10.90 -7.77 -12.33
C ARG A 66 -10.68 -9.23 -12.66
N TYR A 67 -9.43 -9.68 -12.75
CA TYR A 67 -9.09 -11.07 -13.06
C TYR A 67 -9.51 -12.04 -11.96
N LEU A 68 -9.51 -11.61 -10.69
CA LEU A 68 -10.07 -12.42 -9.61
C LEU A 68 -11.58 -12.68 -9.78
N LYS A 69 -12.32 -11.74 -10.38
CA LYS A 69 -13.77 -11.85 -10.60
C LYS A 69 -14.13 -12.53 -11.92
N GLU A 70 -13.44 -12.17 -12.99
CA GLU A 70 -13.75 -12.57 -14.37
C GLU A 70 -12.93 -13.79 -14.85
N GLY A 71 -11.91 -14.21 -14.09
CA GLY A 71 -10.93 -15.19 -14.52
C GLY A 71 -9.75 -14.56 -15.27
N LEU A 72 -8.66 -15.31 -15.44
CA LEU A 72 -7.50 -14.84 -16.20
C LEU A 72 -7.84 -14.70 -17.69
N PRO A 73 -7.23 -13.73 -18.40
CA PRO A 73 -7.55 -13.49 -19.81
C PRO A 73 -7.31 -14.73 -20.69
N GLU A 74 -6.29 -15.54 -20.40
CA GLU A 74 -6.04 -16.80 -21.11
C GLU A 74 -7.10 -17.89 -20.85
N GLU A 75 -7.62 -17.98 -19.62
CA GLU A 75 -8.65 -18.95 -19.25
C GLU A 75 -9.95 -18.60 -19.96
N ARG A 76 -10.32 -17.32 -19.93
CA ARG A 76 -11.48 -16.78 -20.64
C ARG A 76 -11.39 -16.98 -22.14
N LEU A 77 -10.20 -16.80 -22.73
CA LEU A 77 -9.98 -17.05 -24.15
C LEU A 77 -10.18 -18.54 -24.49
N ILE A 78 -9.66 -19.46 -23.67
CA ILE A 78 -9.88 -20.90 -23.87
C ILE A 78 -11.37 -21.24 -23.80
N GLU A 79 -12.12 -20.68 -22.85
CA GLU A 79 -13.56 -20.90 -22.74
C GLU A 79 -14.33 -20.36 -23.95
N LEU A 80 -13.97 -19.17 -24.45
CA LEU A 80 -14.57 -18.61 -25.66
C LEU A 80 -14.28 -19.45 -26.90
N LEU A 81 -13.05 -19.95 -27.05
CA LEU A 81 -12.65 -20.83 -28.15
C LEU A 81 -13.38 -22.17 -28.17
N LYS A 82 -13.95 -22.62 -27.03
CA LYS A 82 -14.84 -23.80 -27.02
C LYS A 82 -16.20 -23.50 -27.66
N THR A 83 -16.60 -22.24 -27.73
CA THR A 83 -17.93 -21.81 -28.18
C THR A 83 -17.90 -21.22 -29.58
N THR A 84 -16.85 -20.46 -29.93
CA THR A 84 -16.70 -19.82 -31.24
C THR A 84 -15.23 -19.76 -31.65
N ASN A 85 -14.98 -19.92 -32.95
CA ASN A 85 -13.65 -19.76 -33.56
C ASN A 85 -13.56 -18.47 -34.38
N ASP A 86 -14.60 -17.62 -34.35
CA ASP A 86 -14.59 -16.34 -35.04
C ASP A 86 -13.80 -15.29 -34.25
N LEU A 87 -12.68 -14.86 -34.84
CA LEU A 87 -11.78 -13.88 -34.24
C LEU A 87 -12.46 -12.52 -34.00
N LEU A 88 -13.38 -12.10 -34.88
CA LEU A 88 -14.08 -10.82 -34.72
C LEU A 88 -15.04 -10.86 -33.53
N GLU A 89 -15.68 -12.00 -33.30
CA GLU A 89 -16.58 -12.21 -32.17
C GLU A 89 -15.82 -12.23 -30.83
N ILE A 90 -14.65 -12.90 -30.82
CA ILE A 90 -13.75 -12.96 -29.66
C ILE A 90 -13.20 -11.57 -29.33
N GLU A 91 -12.72 -10.83 -30.33
CA GLU A 91 -12.22 -9.46 -30.14
C GLU A 91 -13.32 -8.53 -29.60
N LYS A 92 -14.57 -8.71 -30.02
CA LYS A 92 -15.71 -7.92 -29.51
C LYS A 92 -16.04 -8.23 -28.05
N LYS A 93 -15.91 -9.49 -27.61
CA LYS A 93 -16.23 -9.93 -26.23
C LYS A 93 -15.13 -9.61 -25.22
N MET A 94 -13.86 -9.74 -25.61
CA MET A 94 -12.72 -9.50 -24.71
C MET A 94 -12.09 -8.12 -24.89
N GLY A 95 -12.22 -7.52 -26.06
CA GLY A 95 -11.47 -6.34 -26.45
C GLY A 95 -10.06 -6.70 -26.96
N LYS A 96 -9.59 -5.94 -27.94
CA LYS A 96 -8.32 -6.17 -28.64
C LYS A 96 -7.10 -6.25 -27.72
N LYS A 97 -7.06 -5.42 -26.67
CA LYS A 97 -5.95 -5.39 -25.71
C LYS A 97 -5.90 -6.66 -24.85
N GLU A 98 -7.05 -7.08 -24.34
CA GLU A 98 -7.15 -8.27 -23.48
C GLU A 98 -6.88 -9.55 -24.26
N LEU A 99 -7.37 -9.63 -25.52
CA LEU A 99 -7.05 -10.71 -26.44
C LEU A 99 -5.54 -10.82 -26.72
N GLY A 100 -4.86 -9.69 -26.94
CA GLY A 100 -3.41 -9.67 -27.11
C GLY A 100 -2.64 -10.18 -25.89
N ILE A 101 -3.09 -9.82 -24.69
CA ILE A 101 -2.52 -10.30 -23.42
C ILE A 101 -2.74 -11.81 -23.29
N ALA A 102 -3.97 -12.28 -23.48
CA ALA A 102 -4.34 -13.70 -23.42
C ALA A 102 -3.49 -14.55 -24.37
N LEU A 103 -3.36 -14.14 -25.63
CA LEU A 103 -2.55 -14.84 -26.64
C LEU A 103 -1.07 -14.85 -26.28
N GLY A 104 -0.55 -13.75 -25.73
CA GLY A 104 0.83 -13.66 -25.26
C GLY A 104 1.14 -14.68 -24.15
N TRP A 105 0.23 -14.84 -23.20
CA TRP A 105 0.34 -15.84 -22.14
C TRP A 105 0.18 -17.28 -22.63
N LEU A 106 -0.80 -17.53 -23.50
CA LEU A 106 -1.01 -18.86 -24.09
C LEU A 106 0.17 -19.33 -24.94
N ARG A 107 0.81 -18.42 -25.71
CA ARG A 107 1.99 -18.78 -26.52
C ARG A 107 3.22 -19.11 -25.68
N LYS A 108 3.29 -18.58 -24.46
CA LYS A 108 4.43 -18.77 -23.56
C LYS A 108 4.31 -20.05 -22.72
N LYS A 109 3.09 -20.59 -22.57
CA LYS A 109 2.82 -21.93 -22.05
C LYS A 109 3.17 -22.97 -23.12
#